data_AF-W4H5T9-F1
#
_entry.id   AF-W4H5T9-F1
#
_cell.length_a   1.000
_cell.length_b   1.000
_cell.length_c   1.000
_cell.angle_alpha   90.00
_cell.angle_beta   90.00
_cell.angle_gamma   90.00
#
_symmetry.space_group_name_H-M   'P 1'
#
loop_
_entity.id
_entity.type
_entity.pdbx_description
1 polymer ?
#
loop_
_entity_poly.entity_id
_entity_poly.type
_entity_poly.pdbx_seq_one_letter_code
_entity_poly.pdbx_strand_id
1 'polypeptide(L)'
;MATLRHRALQEKDRWKESSDASRRLRPLPFSLVENEDKQIVLDRILHELTPLLPAVAPLKVVAIGVNAVTRLLERHQASVVVLAMNPSVQPAAWHIMSMASMFAVPICVLATTSQELGDAMGLKAASAVALASIPDNTVCFHCSVPRVEAINR
;
A
#
# COMPACT_ATOMS: atom_id res chain seq x y z
N MET A 1 11.91 25.54 -42.91
CA MET A 1 12.05 24.09 -42.69
C MET A 1 12.39 23.85 -41.23
N ALA A 2 11.49 23.25 -40.45
CA ALA A 2 11.75 22.96 -39.04
C ALA A 2 12.83 21.87 -38.92
N THR A 3 13.86 22.12 -38.12
CA THR A 3 14.98 21.18 -37.94
C THR A 3 14.50 19.93 -37.20
N LEU A 4 15.12 18.78 -37.49
CA LEU A 4 14.79 17.48 -36.86
C LEU A 4 14.79 17.55 -35.33
N ARG A 5 15.63 18.41 -34.74
CA ARG A 5 15.68 18.66 -33.28
C ARG A 5 14.40 19.31 -32.75
N HIS A 6 13.80 20.22 -33.50
CA HIS A 6 12.58 20.90 -33.07
C HIS A 6 11.37 19.95 -33.09
N ARG A 7 11.34 19.02 -34.05
CA ARG A 7 10.30 17.99 -34.15
C ARG A 7 10.39 16.97 -33.01
N ALA A 8 11.60 16.54 -32.66
CA ALA A 8 11.85 15.63 -31.54
C ALA A 8 11.43 16.24 -30.17
N LEU A 9 11.65 17.54 -29.98
CA LEU A 9 11.20 18.24 -28.76
C LEU A 9 9.68 18.36 -28.70
N GLN A 10 9.03 18.71 -29.80
CA GLN A 10 7.56 18.75 -29.88
C GLN A 10 6.93 17.38 -29.62
N GLU A 11 7.51 16.30 -30.14
CA GLU A 11 7.03 14.95 -29.86
C GLU A 11 7.22 14.59 -28.39
N LYS A 12 8.39 14.89 -27.79
CA LYS A 12 8.62 14.65 -26.36
C LYS A 12 7.61 15.39 -25.48
N ASP A 13 7.33 16.65 -25.78
CA ASP A 13 6.39 17.46 -25.00
C ASP A 13 4.94 16.97 -25.19
N ARG A 14 4.57 16.56 -26.40
CA ARG A 14 3.26 15.95 -26.69
C ARG A 14 3.06 14.61 -25.98
N TRP A 15 4.11 13.80 -25.84
CA TRP A 15 4.05 12.55 -25.06
C TRP A 15 3.98 12.82 -23.56
N LYS A 16 4.64 13.87 -23.08
CA LYS A 16 4.55 14.32 -21.69
C LYS A 16 3.14 14.81 -21.35
N GLU A 17 2.55 15.60 -22.26
CA GLU A 17 1.21 16.15 -22.12
C GLU A 17 0.12 15.08 -22.28
N SER A 18 0.31 14.10 -23.17
CA SER A 18 -0.56 12.91 -23.31
C SER A 18 -0.47 11.96 -22.11
N SER A 19 0.72 11.82 -21.51
CA SER A 19 0.94 11.07 -20.27
C SER A 19 0.27 11.76 -19.07
N ASP A 20 0.35 13.09 -18.98
CA ASP A 20 -0.36 13.87 -17.96
C ASP A 20 -1.88 13.88 -18.17
N ALA A 21 -2.37 13.88 -19.42
CA ALA A 21 -3.80 13.78 -19.72
C ALA A 21 -4.36 12.37 -19.45
N SER A 22 -3.60 11.31 -19.75
CA SER A 22 -3.99 9.92 -19.45
C SER A 22 -3.90 9.58 -17.96
N ARG A 23 -3.05 10.30 -17.19
CA ARG A 23 -2.97 10.23 -15.72
C ARG A 23 -4.16 10.85 -15.00
N ARG A 24 -4.94 11.73 -15.66
CA ARG A 24 -5.93 12.57 -14.98
C ARG A 24 -7.26 11.91 -14.65
N LEU A 25 -7.62 10.74 -15.19
CA LEU A 25 -9.02 10.26 -15.05
C LEU A 25 -9.17 8.74 -15.02
N ARG A 26 -8.38 8.03 -14.22
CA ARG A 26 -8.90 6.78 -13.68
C ARG A 26 -9.26 7.03 -12.22
N PRO A 27 -10.54 6.90 -11.82
CA PRO A 27 -10.90 6.95 -10.42
C PRO A 27 -10.15 5.83 -9.70
N LEU A 28 -9.52 6.15 -8.58
CA LEU A 28 -8.84 5.15 -7.76
C LEU A 28 -9.89 4.07 -7.40
N PRO A 29 -9.56 2.78 -7.52
CA PRO A 29 -10.49 1.71 -7.13
C PRO A 29 -10.76 1.68 -5.61
N PHE A 30 -10.09 2.55 -4.84
CA PHE A 30 -10.25 2.70 -3.39
C PHE A 30 -10.33 4.18 -3.02
N SER A 31 -11.09 4.48 -1.96
CA SER A 31 -11.22 5.82 -1.39
C SER A 31 -9.91 6.26 -0.73
N LEU A 32 -9.42 7.44 -1.10
CA LEU A 32 -8.32 8.10 -0.42
C LEU A 32 -8.80 8.61 0.94
N VAL A 33 -8.10 8.26 2.02
CA VAL A 33 -8.38 8.81 3.35
C VAL A 33 -7.64 10.14 3.49
N GLU A 34 -8.40 11.22 3.70
CA GLU A 34 -7.90 12.59 3.77
C GLU A 34 -7.78 13.09 5.23
N ASN A 35 -6.89 14.08 5.40
CA ASN A 35 -6.68 14.97 6.56
C ASN A 35 -7.06 14.45 7.96
N GLU A 36 -8.29 14.64 8.44
CA GLU A 36 -8.65 14.37 9.84
C GLU A 36 -8.81 12.86 10.13
N ASP A 37 -9.46 12.13 9.22
CA ASP A 37 -9.62 10.69 9.34
C ASP A 37 -8.29 9.95 9.18
N LYS A 38 -7.38 10.52 8.38
CA LYS A 38 -6.03 9.96 8.13
C LYS A 38 -5.31 9.66 9.43
N GLN A 39 -5.35 10.59 10.38
CA GLN A 39 -4.54 10.53 11.59
C GLN A 39 -5.10 9.51 12.57
N ILE A 40 -6.43 9.40 12.67
CA ILE A 40 -7.13 8.38 13.45
C ILE A 40 -6.86 6.98 12.87
N VAL A 41 -6.98 6.84 11.55
CA VAL A 41 -6.73 5.56 10.86
C VAL A 41 -5.27 5.14 10.99
N LEU A 42 -4.33 6.08 10.83
CA LEU A 42 -2.91 5.82 11.01
C LEU A 42 -2.60 5.40 12.46
N ASP A 43 -3.10 6.12 13.46
CA ASP A 43 -2.88 5.80 14.87
C ASP A 43 -3.42 4.42 15.23
N ARG A 44 -4.61 4.07 14.71
CA ARG A 44 -5.18 2.73 14.90
C ARG A 44 -4.36 1.65 14.20
N ILE A 45 -3.92 1.89 12.96
CA ILE A 45 -3.04 0.97 12.22
C ILE A 45 -1.74 0.78 13.01
N LEU A 46 -1.15 1.85 13.53
CA LEU A 46 0.06 1.76 14.34
C LEU A 46 -0.17 0.99 15.62
N HIS A 47 -1.26 1.26 16.35
CA HIS A 47 -1.59 0.52 17.57
C HIS A 47 -1.63 -1.01 17.33
N GLU A 48 -2.18 -1.44 16.19
CA GLU A 48 -2.24 -2.85 15.80
C GLU A 48 -0.90 -3.38 15.24
N LEU A 49 -0.10 -2.53 14.57
CA LEU A 49 1.18 -2.90 13.95
C LEU A 49 2.38 -2.85 14.90
N THR A 50 2.40 -1.93 15.87
CA THR A 50 3.48 -1.77 16.85
C THR A 50 3.83 -3.07 17.57
N PRO A 51 2.87 -3.90 18.06
CA PRO A 51 3.21 -5.19 18.66
C PRO A 51 3.80 -6.20 17.66
N LEU A 52 3.63 -5.99 16.35
CA LEU A 52 4.14 -6.84 15.27
C LEU A 52 5.49 -6.36 14.71
N LEU A 53 5.92 -5.14 15.07
CA LEU A 53 7.23 -4.55 14.72
C LEU A 53 8.21 -4.76 15.89
N PRO A 54 9.50 -5.00 15.66
CA PRO A 54 10.19 -6.12 16.29
C PRO A 54 10.70 -5.84 17.71
N ALA A 55 10.10 -6.54 18.68
CA ALA A 55 10.85 -7.12 19.80
C ALA A 55 10.90 -8.66 19.75
N VAL A 56 9.98 -9.34 19.04
CA VAL A 56 9.93 -10.81 19.00
C VAL A 56 9.23 -11.29 17.71
N ALA A 57 9.95 -11.71 16.66
CA ALA A 57 9.53 -12.84 15.81
C ALA A 57 10.51 -13.10 14.63
N PRO A 58 10.94 -14.36 14.42
CA PRO A 58 11.81 -14.77 13.30
C PRO A 58 11.07 -14.96 11.96
N LEU A 59 9.85 -14.45 11.81
CA LEU A 59 9.05 -14.57 10.59
C LEU A 59 8.77 -13.16 10.05
N LYS A 60 8.94 -12.95 8.74
CA LYS A 60 8.70 -11.67 8.06
C LYS A 60 7.20 -11.35 8.01
N VAL A 61 6.62 -10.97 9.15
CA VAL A 61 5.19 -10.64 9.29
C VAL A 61 4.84 -9.33 8.58
N VAL A 62 5.82 -8.46 8.34
CA VAL A 62 5.61 -7.15 7.70
C VAL A 62 6.48 -7.02 6.46
N ALA A 63 5.86 -6.67 5.32
CA ALA A 63 6.54 -6.30 4.09
C ALA A 63 6.54 -4.78 3.94
N ILE A 64 7.72 -4.20 3.74
CA ILE A 64 7.92 -2.74 3.63
C ILE A 64 8.46 -2.41 2.24
N GLY A 65 7.83 -1.43 1.59
CA GLY A 65 8.17 -0.94 0.26
C GLY A 65 7.40 -1.64 -0.86
N VAL A 66 7.27 -0.94 -1.99
CA VAL A 66 6.47 -1.38 -3.15
C VAL A 66 6.81 -2.82 -3.57
N ASN A 67 8.09 -3.11 -3.80
CA ASN A 67 8.52 -4.43 -4.29
C ASN A 67 8.28 -5.58 -3.29
N ALA A 68 8.36 -5.29 -1.98
CA ALA A 68 8.10 -6.31 -0.97
C ALA A 68 6.59 -6.58 -0.86
N VAL A 69 5.78 -5.52 -0.92
CA VAL A 69 4.32 -5.60 -0.91
C VAL A 69 3.79 -6.33 -2.14
N THR A 70 4.28 -6.02 -3.34
CA THR A 70 3.86 -6.72 -4.56
C THR A 70 4.19 -8.21 -4.49
N ARG A 71 5.40 -8.58 -4.04
CA ARG A 71 5.78 -9.99 -3.84
C ARG A 71 4.91 -10.71 -2.82
N LEU A 72 4.46 -10.03 -1.78
CA LEU A 72 3.58 -10.61 -0.76
C LEU A 72 2.16 -10.84 -1.32
N LEU A 73 1.68 -9.89 -2.12
CA LEU A 73 0.41 -9.99 -2.84
C LEU A 73 0.43 -11.12 -3.88
N GLU A 74 1.51 -11.24 -4.67
CA GLU A 74 1.69 -12.34 -5.65
C GLU A 74 1.65 -13.73 -5.01
N ARG A 75 2.10 -13.83 -3.75
CA ARG A 75 2.10 -15.09 -3.00
C ARG A 75 0.77 -15.38 -2.32
N HIS A 76 -0.24 -14.52 -2.46
CA HIS A 76 -1.48 -14.57 -1.69
C HIS A 76 -1.26 -14.64 -0.18
N GLN A 77 -0.15 -14.04 0.28
CA GLN A 77 0.23 -14.02 1.68
C GLN A 77 -0.04 -12.66 2.31
N ALA A 78 -0.62 -11.69 1.60
CA ALA A 78 -0.97 -10.40 2.18
C ALA A 78 -2.35 -10.46 2.83
N SER A 79 -2.45 -10.00 4.08
CA SER A 79 -3.71 -9.87 4.82
C SER A 79 -4.28 -8.46 4.73
N VAL A 80 -3.44 -7.43 4.86
CA VAL A 80 -3.83 -6.02 4.78
C VAL A 80 -2.71 -5.24 4.11
N VAL A 81 -3.05 -4.24 3.29
CA VAL A 81 -2.10 -3.31 2.67
C VAL A 81 -2.37 -1.88 3.10
N VAL A 82 -1.32 -1.13 3.44
CA VAL A 82 -1.36 0.30 3.72
C VAL A 82 -0.44 1.01 2.72
N LEU A 83 -0.95 2.02 2.04
CA LEU A 83 -0.27 2.70 0.95
C LEU A 83 -0.23 4.21 1.20
N ALA A 84 0.97 4.79 1.14
CA ALA A 84 1.13 6.24 1.11
C ALA A 84 1.00 6.76 -0.32
N MET A 85 0.01 7.61 -0.57
CA MET A 85 -0.18 8.23 -1.87
C MET A 85 0.74 9.45 -2.03
N ASN A 86 1.89 9.25 -2.68
CA ASN A 86 2.82 10.31 -3.07
C ASN A 86 2.95 10.35 -4.62
N PRO A 87 3.06 11.52 -5.27
CA PRO A 87 3.23 11.65 -6.72
C PRO A 87 4.35 10.78 -7.31
N SER A 88 5.43 10.51 -6.56
CA SER A 88 6.54 9.65 -7.00
C SER A 88 6.18 8.16 -7.08
N VAL A 89 5.23 7.70 -6.26
CA VAL A 89 4.82 6.28 -6.18
C VAL A 89 3.46 6.03 -6.81
N GLN A 90 2.79 7.07 -7.33
CA GLN A 90 1.47 6.98 -7.94
C GLN A 90 1.35 5.87 -9.01
N PRO A 91 2.32 5.65 -9.93
CA PRO A 91 2.22 4.54 -10.90
C PRO A 91 2.27 3.16 -10.23
N ALA A 92 3.13 3.00 -9.23
CA ALA A 92 3.26 1.75 -8.48
C ALA A 92 2.06 1.49 -7.56
N ALA A 93 1.49 2.56 -6.99
CA ALA A 93 0.27 2.51 -6.20
C ALA A 93 -0.89 1.92 -7.02
N TRP A 94 -1.05 2.35 -8.28
CA TRP A 94 -2.07 1.81 -9.19
C TRP A 94 -1.97 0.30 -9.37
N HIS A 95 -0.75 -0.20 -9.54
CA HIS A 95 -0.50 -1.63 -9.67
C HIS A 95 -0.86 -2.39 -8.38
N ILE A 96 -0.42 -1.89 -7.22
CA ILE A 96 -0.73 -2.48 -5.91
C ILE A 96 -2.25 -2.51 -5.66
N MET A 97 -2.94 -1.40 -5.92
CA MET A 97 -4.40 -1.31 -5.77
C MET A 97 -5.11 -2.32 -6.67
N SER A 98 -4.71 -2.43 -7.94
CA SER A 98 -5.28 -3.41 -8.86
C SER A 98 -5.08 -4.85 -8.38
N MET A 99 -3.89 -5.18 -7.86
CA MET A 99 -3.61 -6.51 -7.31
C MET A 99 -4.40 -6.79 -6.03
N ALA A 100 -4.46 -5.82 -5.12
CA ALA A 100 -5.24 -5.94 -3.89
C ALA A 100 -6.72 -6.21 -4.19
N SER A 101 -7.30 -5.50 -5.17
CA SER A 101 -8.68 -5.76 -5.62
C SER A 101 -8.84 -7.15 -6.24
N MET A 102 -7.88 -7.60 -7.07
CA MET A 102 -7.94 -8.91 -7.73
C MET A 102 -7.83 -10.07 -6.73
N PHE A 103 -7.04 -9.89 -5.67
CA PHE A 103 -6.80 -10.90 -4.64
C PHE A 103 -7.69 -10.74 -3.41
N ALA A 104 -8.68 -9.85 -3.45
CA ALA A 104 -9.59 -9.54 -2.35
C ALA A 104 -8.86 -9.17 -1.03
N VAL A 105 -7.73 -8.47 -1.14
CA VAL A 105 -6.95 -8.00 0.00
C VAL A 105 -7.41 -6.58 0.38
N PRO A 106 -7.82 -6.33 1.63
CA PRO A 106 -8.18 -4.99 2.08
C PRO A 106 -6.98 -4.05 2.00
N ILE A 107 -7.21 -2.87 1.44
CA ILE A 107 -6.20 -1.84 1.25
C ILE A 107 -6.67 -0.49 1.80
N CYS A 108 -5.79 0.18 2.53
CA CYS A 108 -5.98 1.54 3.00
C CYS A 108 -5.02 2.48 2.27
N VAL A 109 -5.55 3.47 1.56
CA VAL A 109 -4.78 4.47 0.82
C VAL A 109 -4.82 5.77 1.59
N LEU A 110 -3.67 6.22 2.07
CA LEU A 110 -3.54 7.41 2.91
C LEU A 110 -2.96 8.58 2.11
N ALA A 111 -3.54 9.77 2.27
CA ALA A 111 -2.99 11.03 1.76
C ALA A 111 -1.78 11.47 2.61
N THR A 112 -0.68 10.72 2.53
CA THR A 112 0.53 10.90 3.35
C THR A 112 1.79 10.79 2.52
N THR A 113 2.86 11.42 2.98
CA THR A 113 4.18 11.25 2.37
C THR A 113 4.82 9.92 2.80
N SER A 114 5.81 9.45 2.03
CA SER A 114 6.58 8.27 2.39
C SER A 114 7.37 8.45 3.69
N GLN A 115 7.74 9.68 4.02
CA GLN A 115 8.42 10.04 5.25
C GLN A 115 7.46 9.92 6.43
N GLU A 116 6.29 10.56 6.37
CA GLU A 116 5.26 10.47 7.43
C GLU A 116 4.87 9.02 7.75
N LEU A 117 4.63 8.18 6.72
CA LEU A 117 4.32 6.76 6.94
C LEU A 117 5.54 5.97 7.46
N GLY A 118 6.74 6.34 7.03
CA GLY A 118 7.98 5.74 7.55
C GLY A 118 8.19 6.06 9.03
N ASP A 119 8.14 7.35 9.38
CA ASP A 119 8.36 7.87 10.73
C ASP A 119 7.36 7.25 11.72
N ALA A 120 6.09 7.15 11.31
CA ALA A 120 5.04 6.46 12.04
C ALA A 120 5.42 5.00 12.41
N MET A 121 6.17 4.32 11.55
CA MET A 121 6.61 2.94 11.74
C MET A 121 8.05 2.79 12.26
N GLY A 122 8.72 3.90 12.62
CA GLY A 122 10.13 3.89 13.04
C GLY A 122 11.13 3.61 11.90
N LEU A 123 10.75 3.93 10.66
CA LEU A 123 11.54 3.72 9.44
C LEU A 123 11.88 5.07 8.80
N LYS A 124 13.02 5.14 8.09
CA LYS A 124 13.43 6.38 7.39
C LYS A 124 12.42 6.86 6.33
N ALA A 125 11.76 5.92 5.65
CA ALA A 125 10.69 6.17 4.70
C ALA A 125 10.00 4.84 4.35
N ALA A 126 8.67 4.85 4.21
CA ALA A 126 7.88 3.73 3.73
C ALA A 126 6.76 4.23 2.80
N SER A 127 6.75 3.79 1.54
CA SER A 127 5.69 4.16 0.59
C SER A 127 4.52 3.17 0.59
N ALA A 128 4.78 1.92 0.97
CA ALA A 128 3.80 0.84 0.99
C ALA A 128 4.19 -0.14 2.09
N VAL A 129 3.20 -0.71 2.76
CA VAL A 129 3.35 -1.63 3.88
C VAL A 129 2.29 -2.71 3.72
N ALA A 130 2.64 -3.97 3.94
CA ALA A 130 1.67 -5.04 3.98
C ALA A 130 1.94 -6.01 5.13
N LEU A 131 0.87 -6.52 5.71
CA LEU A 131 0.92 -7.57 6.71
C LEU A 131 0.82 -8.93 6.04
N ALA A 132 1.65 -9.87 6.48
CA ALA A 132 1.57 -11.26 6.07
C ALA A 132 0.41 -11.97 6.80
N SER A 133 -0.36 -12.77 6.07
CA SER A 133 -1.32 -13.71 6.64
C SER A 133 -0.54 -14.79 7.38
N ILE A 134 -0.72 -14.85 8.69
CA ILE A 134 -0.15 -15.92 9.51
C ILE A 134 -1.01 -17.17 9.27
N PRO A 135 -0.43 -18.30 8.83
CA PRO A 135 -1.19 -19.53 8.76
C PRO A 135 -1.64 -19.94 10.18
N ASP A 136 -2.92 -20.29 10.32
CA ASP A 136 -3.60 -20.64 11.59
C ASP A 136 -2.83 -21.66 12.46
N ASN A 137 -1.89 -22.42 11.90
CA ASN A 137 -1.06 -23.40 12.60
C ASN A 137 0.08 -22.83 13.46
N THR A 138 0.28 -21.51 13.50
CA THR A 138 1.39 -20.87 14.24
C THR A 138 0.96 -19.90 15.34
N VAL A 139 -0.35 -19.78 15.60
CA VAL A 139 -0.90 -18.88 16.61
C VAL A 139 -1.06 -19.61 17.94
N CYS A 140 0.05 -20.01 18.57
CA CYS A 140 0.07 -20.23 20.03
C CYS A 140 0.22 -18.86 20.72
N PHE A 141 -0.74 -17.96 20.47
CA PHE A 141 -0.93 -16.83 21.36
C PHE A 141 -1.95 -17.27 22.38
N HIS A 142 -1.49 -17.46 23.62
CA HIS A 142 -2.32 -17.43 24.81
C HIS A 142 -2.98 -16.04 24.90
N CYS A 143 -3.99 -15.81 24.07
CA CYS A 143 -4.91 -14.69 24.19
C CYS A 143 -6.27 -15.21 23.75
N SER A 144 -7.07 -15.56 24.75
CA SER A 144 -8.47 -15.95 24.64
C SER A 144 -9.29 -14.82 24.02
N VAL A 145 -9.53 -14.92 22.71
CA VAL A 145 -10.65 -14.24 22.04
C VAL A 145 -11.46 -15.34 21.34
N PRO A 146 -12.75 -15.51 21.66
CA PRO A 146 -13.54 -16.58 21.08
C PRO A 146 -13.75 -16.33 19.59
N ARG A 147 -13.31 -17.29 18.78
CA ARG A 147 -13.61 -17.42 17.36
C ARG A 147 -15.13 -17.49 17.22
N VAL A 148 -15.75 -16.44 16.68
CA VAL A 148 -17.18 -16.47 16.32
C VAL A 148 -17.30 -17.34 15.08
N GLU A 149 -17.37 -18.66 15.28
CA GLU A 149 -18.03 -19.55 14.34
C GLU A 149 -19.53 -19.37 14.52
N ALA A 150 -20.18 -18.75 13.53
CA ALA A 150 -21.63 -18.78 13.38
C ALA A 150 -21.98 -18.49 11.92
N ILE A 151 -22.82 -19.23 11.20
CA ILE A 151 -23.49 -20.52 11.36
C ILE A 151 -23.94 -20.83 9.92
N ASN A 152 -23.75 -22.06 9.46
CA ASN A 152 -24.36 -22.55 8.22
C ASN A 152 -25.81 -22.94 8.55
N ARG A 153 -26.80 -22.31 7.92
CA ARG A 153 -28.14 -22.85 7.64
C ARG A 153 -28.74 -22.18 6.42
#